data_AF-A0A557RIS8-F1
#
_entry.id   AF-A0A557RIS8-F1
#
_cell.length_a   1.000
_cell.length_b   1.000
_cell.length_c   1.000
_cell.angle_alpha   90.00
_cell.angle_beta   90.00
_cell.angle_gamma   90.00
#
_symmetry.space_group_name_H-M   'P 1'
#
loop_
_entity.id
_entity.type
_entity.pdbx_description
1 polymer ?
#
loop_
_entity_poly.entity_id
_entity_poly.type
_entity_poly.pdbx_seq_one_letter_code
_entity_poly.pdbx_strand_id
1 'polypeptide(L)'
;MRYRFKESDLTSEKSLWDVYVLSRKILPNRFQVIFVICSMSLLAINAFALNPNKAYLLHSVRRWADFGFNFSVTTLGFLIAGFTIFATISKPTMMLAMMDHVHKASGLPTLKYNFFAFIGVFISYLFFSAVYLMIILLGEPGGVFASLAYRLPASECVVDAAAKVGYVIVGGSLISLLLSLKSFVFNTYATVMNFLRWEYHEMHNNDQNS
;
A
#
# COMPACT_ATOMS: atom_id res chain seq x y z
N MET A 1 -13.99 23.54 26.91
CA MET A 1 -13.96 22.26 26.19
C MET A 1 -12.54 21.72 26.27
N ARG A 2 -12.37 20.43 26.61
CA ARG A 2 -11.05 19.83 26.89
C ARG A 2 -10.18 19.65 25.63
N TYR A 3 -10.76 19.76 24.44
CA TYR A 3 -10.10 19.64 23.13
C TYR A 3 -10.59 20.72 22.16
N ARG A 4 -9.80 21.09 21.14
CA ARG A 4 -10.08 22.17 20.17
C ARG A 4 -10.77 21.69 18.88
N PHE A 5 -10.79 20.38 18.60
CA PHE A 5 -11.44 19.82 17.41
C PHE A 5 -12.97 19.63 17.58
N LYS A 6 -13.72 19.58 16.47
CA LYS A 6 -15.17 19.31 16.49
C LYS A 6 -15.43 17.82 16.44
N GLU A 7 -16.51 17.35 17.08
CA GLU A 7 -16.88 15.92 17.08
C GLU A 7 -17.08 15.36 15.66
N SER A 8 -17.63 16.17 14.74
CA SER A 8 -17.78 15.83 13.33
C SER A 8 -16.46 15.50 12.62
N ASP A 9 -15.33 15.98 13.15
CA ASP A 9 -14.01 15.75 12.56
C ASP A 9 -13.53 14.32 12.81
N LEU A 10 -14.10 13.59 13.78
CA LEU A 10 -13.77 12.18 14.04
C LEU A 10 -14.38 11.23 13.00
N THR A 11 -15.49 11.63 12.37
CA THR A 11 -16.29 10.78 11.45
C THR A 11 -16.50 11.41 10.08
N SER A 12 -15.66 12.37 9.71
CA SER A 12 -15.78 13.13 8.46
C SER A 12 -15.62 12.27 7.19
N GLU A 13 -14.89 11.17 7.29
CA GLU A 13 -14.60 10.24 6.20
C GLU A 13 -15.70 9.17 6.13
N LYS A 14 -16.45 9.14 5.02
CA LYS A 14 -17.62 8.25 4.84
C LYS A 14 -17.31 7.01 4.00
N SER A 15 -16.19 7.02 3.28
CA SER A 15 -15.79 5.93 2.40
C SER A 15 -14.28 5.67 2.45
N LEU A 16 -13.87 4.45 2.08
CA LEU A 16 -12.46 4.10 1.89
C LEU A 16 -11.79 4.98 0.83
N TRP A 17 -12.57 5.47 -0.14
CA TRP A 17 -12.09 6.39 -1.15
C TRP A 17 -11.72 7.76 -0.56
N ASP A 18 -12.53 8.29 0.36
CA ASP A 18 -12.22 9.55 1.05
C ASP A 18 -10.91 9.43 1.84
N VAL A 19 -10.75 8.30 2.54
CA VAL A 19 -9.52 7.97 3.27
C VAL A 19 -8.33 7.85 2.32
N TYR A 20 -8.50 7.20 1.16
CA TYR A 20 -7.45 7.08 0.15
C TYR A 20 -7.02 8.44 -0.42
N VAL A 21 -7.98 9.31 -0.74
CA VAL A 21 -7.68 10.65 -1.25
C VAL A 21 -6.89 11.46 -0.23
N LEU A 22 -7.27 11.38 1.04
CA LEU A 22 -6.55 12.05 2.13
C LEU A 22 -5.19 11.41 2.42
N SER A 23 -5.08 10.09 2.32
CA SER A 23 -3.82 9.36 2.53
C SER A 23 -2.80 9.68 1.44
N ARG A 24 -3.20 10.10 0.23
CA ARG A 24 -2.27 10.56 -0.81
C ARG A 24 -1.45 11.81 -0.44
N LYS A 25 -1.87 12.56 0.59
CA LYS A 25 -1.05 13.64 1.16
C LYS A 25 0.18 13.10 1.89
N ILE A 26 0.15 11.82 2.28
CA ILE A 26 1.28 11.11 2.90
C ILE A 26 2.15 10.59 1.76
N LEU A 27 3.09 11.44 1.34
CA LEU A 27 3.94 11.14 0.19
C LEU A 27 4.89 9.97 0.50
N PRO A 28 5.05 9.02 -0.44
CA PRO A 28 6.03 7.94 -0.28
C PRO A 28 7.44 8.52 -0.24
N ASN A 29 8.33 7.82 0.47
CA ASN A 29 9.73 8.22 0.56
C ASN A 29 10.38 8.23 -0.84
N ARG A 30 11.19 9.26 -1.13
CA ARG A 30 11.90 9.40 -2.42
C ARG A 30 12.73 8.17 -2.76
N PHE A 31 13.37 7.57 -1.76
CA PHE A 31 14.12 6.32 -1.93
C PHE A 31 13.25 5.17 -2.42
N GLN A 32 12.03 5.05 -1.91
CA GLN A 32 11.09 4.01 -2.35
C GLN A 32 10.70 4.21 -3.81
N VAL A 33 10.37 5.44 -4.21
CA VAL A 33 10.01 5.77 -5.59
C VAL A 33 11.18 5.49 -6.55
N ILE A 34 12.38 5.95 -6.20
CA ILE A 34 13.59 5.72 -7.01
C ILE A 34 13.88 4.22 -7.16
N PHE A 35 13.75 3.45 -6.09
CA PHE A 35 14.00 2.00 -6.13
C PHE A 35 13.00 1.27 -7.02
N VAL A 36 11.71 1.62 -6.96
CA VAL A 36 10.67 1.04 -7.84
C VAL A 36 10.91 1.42 -9.30
N ILE A 37 11.25 2.68 -9.59
CA ILE A 37 11.53 3.11 -10.97
C ILE A 37 12.78 2.39 -11.50
N CYS A 38 13.82 2.27 -10.69
CA CYS A 38 15.05 1.56 -11.05
C CYS A 38 14.74 0.08 -11.36
N SER A 39 14.00 -0.61 -10.50
CA SER A 39 13.63 -2.01 -10.73
C SER A 39 12.73 -2.19 -11.95
N MET A 40 11.74 -1.33 -12.15
CA MET A 40 10.90 -1.34 -13.36
C MET A 40 11.72 -1.09 -14.62
N SER A 41 12.71 -0.20 -14.57
CA SER A 41 13.61 0.07 -15.70
C SER A 41 14.46 -1.15 -16.04
N LEU A 42 15.00 -1.85 -15.04
CA LEU A 42 15.76 -3.09 -15.25
C LEU A 42 14.87 -4.20 -15.83
N LEU A 43 13.64 -4.35 -15.33
CA LEU A 43 12.67 -5.30 -15.88
C LEU A 43 12.28 -4.94 -17.32
N ALA A 44 12.15 -3.65 -17.63
CA ALA A 44 11.86 -3.18 -18.98
C ALA A 44 13.04 -3.46 -19.93
N ILE A 45 14.28 -3.19 -19.52
CA ILE A 45 15.46 -3.56 -20.31
C ILE A 45 15.48 -5.08 -20.54
N ASN A 46 15.16 -5.87 -19.51
CA ASN A 46 15.08 -7.33 -19.67
C ASN A 46 14.03 -7.75 -20.70
N ALA A 47 12.81 -7.21 -20.58
CA ALA A 47 11.68 -7.59 -21.42
C ALA A 47 11.77 -7.07 -22.87
N PHE A 48 12.32 -5.87 -23.09
CA PHE A 48 12.35 -5.23 -24.40
C PHE A 48 13.67 -5.41 -25.15
N ALA A 49 14.81 -5.50 -24.45
CA ALA A 49 16.13 -5.55 -25.09
C ALA A 49 16.83 -6.91 -24.99
N LEU A 50 16.67 -7.65 -23.88
CA LEU A 50 17.47 -8.86 -23.61
C LEU A 50 16.74 -10.17 -23.94
N ASN A 51 15.45 -10.27 -23.60
CA ASN A 51 14.67 -11.51 -23.73
C ASN A 51 13.51 -11.36 -24.73
N PRO A 52 13.67 -11.82 -25.98
CA PRO A 52 12.59 -11.81 -26.97
C PRO A 52 11.57 -12.95 -26.79
N ASN A 53 11.78 -13.88 -25.86
CA ASN A 53 10.91 -15.05 -25.71
C ASN A 53 9.57 -14.70 -25.03
N LYS A 54 8.55 -14.47 -25.84
CA LYS A 54 7.16 -14.19 -25.41
C LYS A 54 6.57 -15.22 -24.46
N ALA A 55 6.84 -16.51 -24.69
CA ALA A 55 6.28 -17.59 -23.88
C ALA A 55 6.86 -17.56 -22.45
N TYR A 56 8.16 -17.28 -22.33
CA TYR A 56 8.82 -17.10 -21.04
C TYR A 56 8.27 -15.91 -20.26
N LEU A 57 8.06 -14.76 -20.91
CA LEU A 57 7.51 -13.56 -20.26
C LEU A 57 6.08 -13.79 -19.77
N LEU A 58 5.21 -14.38 -20.60
CA LEU A 58 3.83 -14.71 -20.21
C LEU A 58 3.77 -15.70 -19.04
N HIS A 59 4.61 -16.75 -19.08
CA HIS A 59 4.69 -17.70 -17.97
C HIS A 59 5.17 -17.00 -16.68
N SER A 60 6.17 -16.14 -16.78
CA SER A 60 6.68 -15.36 -15.64
C SER A 60 5.60 -14.43 -15.06
N VAL A 61 4.84 -13.73 -15.90
CA VAL A 61 3.73 -12.87 -15.47
C VAL A 61 2.70 -13.64 -14.66
N ARG A 62 2.25 -14.79 -15.17
CA ARG A 62 1.25 -15.63 -14.48
C ARG A 62 1.78 -16.15 -13.16
N ARG A 63 3.01 -16.68 -13.17
CA ARG A 63 3.67 -17.18 -11.95
C ARG A 63 3.84 -16.09 -10.91
N TRP A 64 4.23 -14.88 -11.32
CA TRP A 64 4.39 -13.75 -10.42
C TRP A 64 3.07 -13.18 -9.93
N ALA A 65 2.01 -13.22 -10.75
CA ALA A 65 0.67 -12.87 -10.30
C ALA A 65 0.16 -13.86 -9.25
N ASP A 66 0.34 -15.17 -9.45
CA ASP A 66 -0.01 -16.19 -8.44
C ASP A 66 0.77 -16.01 -7.14
N PHE A 67 2.09 -15.88 -7.23
CA PHE A 67 2.93 -15.56 -6.07
C PHE A 67 2.50 -14.26 -5.40
N GLY A 68 2.24 -13.22 -6.18
CA GLY A 68 1.84 -11.90 -5.70
C GLY A 68 0.48 -11.89 -5.04
N PHE A 69 -0.48 -12.67 -5.54
CA PHE A 69 -1.79 -12.84 -4.94
C PHE A 69 -1.65 -13.47 -3.54
N ASN A 70 -0.94 -14.60 -3.44
CA ASN A 70 -0.71 -15.29 -2.17
C ASN A 70 0.05 -14.41 -1.17
N PHE A 71 1.11 -13.74 -1.62
CA PHE A 71 1.85 -12.77 -0.80
C PHE A 71 0.94 -11.65 -0.31
N SER A 72 0.09 -11.11 -1.18
CA SER A 72 -0.76 -9.96 -0.85
C SER A 72 -1.86 -10.34 0.14
N VAL A 73 -2.57 -11.46 -0.07
CA VAL A 73 -3.65 -11.91 0.82
C VAL A 73 -3.12 -12.28 2.19
N THR A 74 -1.99 -12.99 2.25
CA THR A 74 -1.34 -13.34 3.54
C THR A 74 -0.92 -12.07 4.29
N THR A 75 -0.31 -11.12 3.59
CA THR A 75 0.12 -9.85 4.18
C THR A 75 -1.08 -9.02 4.62
N LEU A 76 -2.17 -8.97 3.86
CA LEU A 76 -3.42 -8.33 4.28
C LEU A 76 -3.92 -8.89 5.61
N GLY A 77 -3.94 -10.22 5.79
CA GLY A 77 -4.30 -10.85 7.06
C GLY A 77 -3.43 -10.36 8.23
N PHE A 78 -2.11 -10.28 8.02
CA PHE A 78 -1.19 -9.72 9.00
C PHE A 78 -1.46 -8.24 9.30
N LEU A 79 -1.75 -7.42 8.28
CA LEU A 79 -2.08 -6.00 8.46
C LEU A 79 -3.37 -5.82 9.27
N ILE A 80 -4.42 -6.62 9.03
CA ILE A 80 -5.67 -6.57 9.81
C ILE A 80 -5.39 -6.88 11.28
N ALA A 81 -4.63 -7.95 11.54
CA ALA A 81 -4.29 -8.35 12.89
C ALA A 81 -3.45 -7.28 13.60
N GLY A 82 -2.41 -6.77 12.94
CA GLY A 82 -1.55 -5.71 13.47
C GLY A 82 -2.31 -4.41 13.74
N PHE A 83 -3.21 -4.01 12.83
CA PHE A 83 -4.08 -2.85 13.02
C PHE A 83 -5.04 -3.03 14.20
N THR A 84 -5.65 -4.22 14.33
CA THR A 84 -6.55 -4.53 15.46
C THR A 84 -5.82 -4.44 16.79
N ILE A 85 -4.64 -5.05 16.91
CA ILE A 85 -3.80 -4.96 18.12
C ILE A 85 -3.47 -3.50 18.41
N PHE A 86 -3.03 -2.76 17.41
CA PHE A 86 -2.71 -1.34 17.56
C PHE A 86 -3.91 -0.51 18.06
N ALA A 87 -5.10 -0.76 17.51
CA ALA A 87 -6.32 -0.06 17.90
C ALA A 87 -6.76 -0.40 19.34
N THR A 88 -6.54 -1.64 19.82
CA THR A 88 -6.97 -2.06 21.16
C THR A 88 -5.98 -1.70 22.27
N ILE A 89 -4.68 -1.67 22.00
CA ILE A 89 -3.67 -1.27 23.00
C ILE A 89 -3.64 0.25 23.25
N SER A 90 -4.12 1.02 22.28
CA SER A 90 -4.02 2.48 22.31
C SER A 90 -5.11 3.07 23.20
N LYS A 91 -4.70 3.83 24.24
CA LYS A 91 -5.63 4.47 25.17
C LYS A 91 -6.50 5.52 24.45
N PRO A 92 -7.85 5.50 24.60
CA PRO A 92 -8.74 6.47 23.94
C PRO A 92 -8.39 7.93 24.23
N THR A 93 -7.96 8.24 25.46
CA THR A 93 -7.54 9.59 25.87
C THR A 93 -6.35 10.11 25.06
N MET A 94 -5.39 9.25 24.74
CA MET A 94 -4.25 9.60 23.89
C MET A 94 -4.64 9.75 22.42
N MET A 95 -5.56 8.93 21.91
CA MET A 95 -6.07 9.13 20.55
C MET A 95 -6.74 10.50 20.40
N LEU A 96 -7.54 10.90 21.38
CA LEU A 96 -8.19 12.22 21.40
C LEU A 96 -7.16 13.36 21.50
N ALA A 97 -6.11 13.21 22.32
CA ALA A 97 -5.03 14.20 22.39
C ALA A 97 -4.27 14.33 21.05
N MET A 98 -3.99 13.21 20.37
CA MET A 98 -3.38 13.21 19.04
C MET A 98 -4.25 13.81 17.95
N MET A 99 -5.57 13.80 18.13
CA MET A 99 -6.50 14.48 17.23
C MET A 99 -6.38 16.01 17.35
N ASP A 100 -6.04 16.52 18.53
CA ASP A 100 -5.84 17.96 18.78
C ASP A 100 -4.48 18.47 18.26
N HIS A 101 -3.52 17.57 18.03
CA HIS A 101 -2.20 17.90 17.51
C HIS A 101 -2.09 17.69 16.00
N VAL A 102 -1.87 18.80 15.27
CA VAL A 102 -1.66 18.79 13.82
C VAL A 102 -0.24 18.39 13.48
N HIS A 103 -0.09 17.41 12.59
CA HIS A 103 1.20 16.98 12.08
C HIS A 103 1.78 18.02 11.11
N LYS A 104 2.94 18.61 11.45
CA LYS A 104 3.54 19.74 10.74
C LYS A 104 3.80 19.50 9.24
N ALA A 105 4.07 18.26 8.84
CA ALA A 105 4.42 17.94 7.46
C ALA A 105 3.20 17.73 6.53
N SER A 106 2.10 17.17 7.06
CA SER A 106 0.91 16.81 6.26
C SER A 106 -0.27 17.76 6.46
N GLY A 107 -0.26 18.56 7.53
CA GLY A 107 -1.39 19.41 7.94
C GLY A 107 -2.59 18.62 8.45
N LEU A 108 -2.46 17.29 8.63
CA LEU A 108 -3.49 16.42 9.16
C LEU A 108 -3.33 16.26 10.68
N PRO A 109 -4.42 16.04 11.44
CA PRO A 109 -4.32 15.56 12.81
C PRO A 109 -3.43 14.32 12.89
N THR A 110 -2.58 14.24 13.92
CA THR A 110 -1.58 13.17 14.06
C THR A 110 -2.25 11.80 14.13
N LEU A 111 -3.42 11.73 14.75
CA LEU A 111 -4.25 10.51 14.76
C LEU A 111 -4.62 10.07 13.33
N LYS A 112 -5.22 10.98 12.54
CA LYS A 112 -5.62 10.68 11.16
C LYS A 112 -4.42 10.34 10.28
N TYR A 113 -3.30 11.04 10.45
CA TYR A 113 -2.07 10.72 9.73
C TYR A 113 -1.65 9.26 9.95
N ASN A 114 -1.60 8.81 11.21
CA ASN A 114 -1.22 7.44 11.54
C ASN A 114 -2.22 6.46 10.92
N PHE A 115 -3.51 6.60 11.20
CA PHE A 115 -4.54 5.69 10.67
C PHE A 115 -4.59 5.66 9.14
N PHE A 116 -4.45 6.81 8.46
CA PHE A 116 -4.46 6.86 6.99
C PHE A 116 -3.20 6.26 6.38
N ALA A 117 -2.06 6.33 7.07
CA ALA A 117 -0.87 5.60 6.64
C ALA A 117 -1.10 4.07 6.70
N PHE A 118 -1.73 3.56 7.76
CA PHE A 118 -2.12 2.15 7.86
C PHE A 118 -3.08 1.75 6.73
N ILE A 119 -4.18 2.50 6.57
CA ILE A 119 -5.22 2.20 5.57
C ILE A 119 -4.67 2.35 4.14
N GLY A 120 -3.77 3.31 3.87
CA GLY A 120 -3.17 3.48 2.55
C GLY A 120 -2.39 2.26 2.08
N VAL A 121 -1.64 1.61 2.98
CA VAL A 121 -0.95 0.34 2.68
C VAL A 121 -1.97 -0.78 2.46
N PHE A 122 -3.02 -0.82 3.29
CA PHE A 122 -4.11 -1.78 3.14
C PHE A 122 -4.78 -1.72 1.75
N ILE A 123 -5.13 -0.51 1.31
CA ILE A 123 -5.76 -0.27 0.01
C ILE A 123 -4.81 -0.67 -1.13
N SER A 124 -3.51 -0.40 -1.00
CA SER A 124 -2.53 -0.79 -2.01
C SER A 124 -2.46 -2.30 -2.17
N TYR A 125 -2.41 -3.04 -1.06
CA TYR A 125 -2.42 -4.50 -1.07
C TYR A 125 -3.72 -5.10 -1.60
N LEU A 126 -4.88 -4.51 -1.25
CA LEU A 126 -6.19 -4.94 -1.75
C LEU A 126 -6.34 -4.70 -3.26
N PHE A 127 -5.87 -3.55 -3.74
CA PHE A 127 -5.91 -3.23 -5.16
C PHE A 127 -5.05 -4.21 -5.98
N PHE A 128 -3.80 -4.43 -5.57
CA PHE A 128 -2.92 -5.34 -6.29
C PHE A 128 -3.35 -6.81 -6.17
N SER A 129 -3.92 -7.25 -5.05
CA SER A 129 -4.49 -8.60 -4.97
C SER A 129 -5.65 -8.80 -5.94
N ALA A 130 -6.53 -7.81 -6.09
CA ALA A 130 -7.59 -7.85 -7.10
C ALA A 130 -7.02 -7.89 -8.52
N VAL A 131 -5.99 -7.08 -8.81
CA VAL A 131 -5.31 -7.10 -10.13
C VAL A 131 -4.67 -8.47 -10.41
N TYR A 132 -3.96 -9.05 -9.44
CA TYR A 132 -3.36 -10.37 -9.61
C TYR A 132 -4.41 -11.45 -9.79
N LEU A 133 -5.52 -11.40 -9.06
CA LEU A 133 -6.64 -12.32 -9.23
C LEU A 133 -7.22 -12.23 -10.65
N MET A 134 -7.38 -11.02 -11.19
CA MET A 134 -7.83 -10.83 -12.58
C MET A 134 -6.84 -11.43 -13.58
N ILE A 135 -5.53 -11.30 -13.34
CA ILE A 135 -4.50 -11.92 -14.20
C ILE A 135 -4.56 -13.45 -14.11
N ILE A 136 -4.76 -14.02 -12.93
CA ILE A 136 -4.87 -15.48 -12.74
C ILE A 136 -6.11 -16.02 -13.45
N LEU A 137 -7.28 -15.40 -13.24
CA LEU A 137 -8.56 -15.86 -13.78
C LEU A 137 -8.68 -15.66 -15.29
N LEU A 138 -8.28 -14.51 -15.79
CA LEU A 138 -8.48 -14.14 -17.20
C LEU A 138 -7.27 -14.48 -18.07
N GLY A 139 -6.12 -14.70 -17.45
CA GLY A 139 -4.84 -14.90 -18.11
C GLY A 139 -4.53 -16.36 -18.44
N GLU A 140 -5.32 -17.36 -18.05
CA GLU A 140 -5.08 -18.77 -18.39
C GLU A 140 -4.97 -19.05 -19.90
N PRO A 141 -4.27 -20.12 -20.33
CA PRO A 141 -4.27 -20.56 -21.73
C PRO A 141 -5.70 -20.83 -22.20
N GLY A 142 -6.17 -20.09 -23.21
CA GLY A 142 -7.57 -20.18 -23.67
C GLY A 142 -8.57 -19.30 -22.91
N GLY A 143 -8.12 -18.55 -21.90
CA GLY A 143 -8.93 -17.59 -21.16
C GLY A 143 -9.39 -16.38 -21.99
N VAL A 144 -10.12 -15.47 -21.35
CA VAL A 144 -10.74 -14.30 -22.00
C VAL A 144 -9.68 -13.42 -22.69
N PHE A 145 -8.52 -13.20 -22.07
CA PHE A 145 -7.46 -12.39 -22.68
C PHE A 145 -6.81 -13.07 -23.88
N ALA A 146 -6.62 -14.39 -23.85
CA ALA A 146 -6.09 -15.14 -24.98
C ALA A 146 -7.09 -15.15 -26.16
N SER A 147 -8.38 -15.34 -25.86
CA SER A 147 -9.46 -15.35 -26.85
C SER A 147 -9.73 -13.98 -27.47
N LEU A 148 -9.63 -12.91 -26.68
CA LEU A 148 -9.79 -11.53 -27.17
C LEU A 148 -8.60 -11.09 -28.01
N ALA A 149 -7.38 -11.47 -27.60
CA ALA A 149 -6.16 -11.14 -28.34
C ALA A 149 -6.12 -11.76 -29.74
N TYR A 150 -6.68 -12.96 -29.92
CA TYR A 150 -6.74 -13.62 -31.23
C TYR A 150 -7.72 -12.95 -32.21
N ARG A 151 -8.70 -12.17 -31.71
CA ARG A 151 -9.70 -11.47 -32.52
C ARG A 151 -9.28 -10.06 -32.94
N LEU A 152 -8.16 -9.54 -32.42
CA LEU A 152 -7.65 -8.21 -32.77
C LEU A 152 -6.78 -8.27 -34.03
N PRO A 153 -6.87 -7.28 -34.94
CA PRO A 153 -5.90 -7.11 -36.02
C PRO A 153 -4.51 -6.86 -35.41
N ALA A 154 -3.48 -7.55 -35.92
CA ALA A 154 -2.11 -7.58 -35.37
C ALA A 154 -1.97 -8.25 -33.98
N SER A 155 -2.70 -9.35 -33.75
CA SER A 155 -2.69 -10.16 -32.52
C SER A 155 -1.29 -10.50 -31.98
N GLU A 156 -0.31 -10.79 -32.84
CA GLU A 156 1.05 -11.12 -32.38
C GLU A 156 1.78 -9.96 -31.71
N CYS A 157 1.68 -8.74 -32.27
CA CYS A 157 2.31 -7.55 -31.71
C CYS A 157 1.62 -7.12 -30.41
N VAL A 158 0.30 -7.21 -30.36
CA VAL A 158 -0.49 -6.89 -29.16
C VAL A 158 -0.17 -7.85 -28.02
N VAL A 159 -0.08 -9.16 -28.30
CA VAL A 159 0.26 -10.16 -27.27
C VAL A 159 1.68 -9.99 -26.76
N ASP A 160 2.64 -9.70 -27.64
CA ASP A 160 4.03 -9.46 -27.25
C ASP A 160 4.17 -8.20 -26.39
N ALA A 161 3.54 -7.09 -26.81
CA ALA A 161 3.52 -5.85 -26.04
C ALA A 161 2.83 -6.05 -24.67
N ALA A 162 1.69 -6.74 -24.64
CA ALA A 162 0.98 -7.05 -23.40
C ALA A 162 1.80 -7.93 -22.45
N ALA A 163 2.54 -8.92 -22.98
CA ALA A 163 3.42 -9.77 -22.18
C ALA A 163 4.56 -8.96 -21.54
N LYS A 164 5.22 -8.09 -22.31
CA LYS A 164 6.31 -7.24 -21.84
C LYS A 164 5.84 -6.21 -20.81
N VAL A 165 4.73 -5.52 -21.10
CA VAL A 165 4.12 -4.55 -20.18
C VAL A 165 3.65 -5.24 -18.91
N GLY A 166 2.96 -6.39 -19.02
CA GLY A 166 2.54 -7.19 -17.88
C GLY A 166 3.73 -7.62 -17.01
N TYR A 167 4.84 -8.03 -17.63
CA TYR A 167 6.06 -8.43 -16.91
C TYR A 167 6.63 -7.29 -16.07
N VAL A 168 6.74 -6.10 -16.65
CA VAL A 168 7.24 -4.90 -15.94
C VAL A 168 6.29 -4.46 -14.84
N ILE A 169 4.98 -4.42 -15.11
CA ILE A 169 3.97 -3.97 -14.15
C ILE A 169 3.87 -4.94 -12.97
N VAL A 170 3.72 -6.24 -13.22
CA VAL A 170 3.55 -7.25 -12.16
C VAL A 170 4.84 -7.39 -11.33
N GLY A 171 6.01 -7.40 -11.98
CA GLY A 171 7.28 -7.42 -11.26
C GLY A 171 7.51 -6.15 -10.44
N GLY A 172 7.21 -4.98 -11.03
CA GLY A 172 7.33 -3.69 -10.36
C GLY A 172 6.36 -3.55 -9.18
N SER A 173 5.12 -4.03 -9.32
CA SER A 173 4.12 -3.97 -8.26
C SER A 173 4.49 -4.84 -7.06
N LEU A 174 5.09 -6.02 -7.27
CA LEU A 174 5.62 -6.85 -6.17
C LEU A 174 6.67 -6.10 -5.33
N ILE A 175 7.60 -5.42 -6.00
CA ILE A 175 8.64 -4.62 -5.33
C ILE A 175 8.01 -3.44 -4.59
N SER A 176 7.03 -2.77 -5.23
CA SER A 176 6.29 -1.67 -4.61
C SER A 176 5.54 -2.10 -3.34
N LEU A 177 4.89 -3.28 -3.36
CA LEU A 177 4.22 -3.86 -2.20
C LEU A 177 5.22 -4.17 -1.08
N LEU A 178 6.35 -4.79 -1.40
CA LEU A 178 7.40 -5.10 -0.42
C LEU A 178 7.92 -3.83 0.28
N LEU A 179 8.17 -2.76 -0.48
CA LEU A 179 8.61 -1.49 0.09
C LEU A 179 7.50 -0.79 0.90
N SER A 180 6.25 -0.95 0.48
CA SER A 180 5.11 -0.45 1.24
C SER A 180 4.98 -1.15 2.59
N LEU A 181 5.25 -2.46 2.66
CA LEU A 181 5.34 -3.21 3.92
C LEU A 181 6.50 -2.73 4.78
N LYS A 182 7.68 -2.45 4.20
CA LYS A 182 8.80 -1.87 4.94
C LYS A 182 8.42 -0.54 5.59
N SER A 183 7.81 0.35 4.82
CA SER A 183 7.35 1.67 5.29
C SER A 183 6.25 1.53 6.34
N PHE A 184 5.35 0.57 6.17
CA PHE A 184 4.32 0.23 7.16
C PHE A 184 4.91 -0.16 8.51
N VAL A 185 5.84 -1.11 8.55
CA VAL A 185 6.48 -1.57 9.80
C VAL A 185 7.15 -0.41 10.52
N PHE A 186 7.84 0.46 9.78
CA PHE A 186 8.46 1.65 10.35
C PHE A 186 7.44 2.66 10.88
N ASN A 187 6.34 2.90 10.15
CA ASN A 187 5.27 3.80 10.59
C ASN A 187 4.60 3.29 11.88
N THR A 188 4.38 1.99 12.00
CA THR A 188 3.88 1.36 13.23
C THR A 188 4.84 1.60 14.39
N TYR A 189 6.13 1.34 14.20
CA TYR A 189 7.15 1.59 15.20
C TYR A 189 7.18 3.06 15.65
N ALA A 190 7.23 3.99 14.69
CA ALA A 190 7.27 5.42 14.96
C ALA A 190 6.02 5.89 15.72
N THR A 191 4.86 5.35 15.36
CA THR A 191 3.59 5.64 16.03
C THR A 191 3.63 5.17 17.48
N VAL A 192 4.02 3.92 17.75
CA VAL A 192 4.13 3.37 19.12
C VAL A 192 5.13 4.17 19.96
N MET A 193 6.29 4.54 19.40
CA MET A 193 7.28 5.35 20.11
C MET A 193 6.76 6.76 20.42
N ASN A 194 5.99 7.37 19.51
CA ASN A 194 5.35 8.65 19.77
C ASN A 194 4.28 8.55 20.87
N PHE A 195 3.52 7.45 20.92
CA PHE A 195 2.59 7.18 22.03
C PHE A 195 3.33 7.10 23.36
N LEU A 196 4.34 6.24 23.47
CA LEU A 196 5.11 6.08 24.72
C LEU A 196 5.77 7.39 25.17
N ARG A 197 6.33 8.15 24.22
CA ARG A 197 6.92 9.46 24.50
C ARG A 197 5.89 10.45 25.05
N TRP A 198 4.69 10.47 24.49
CA TRP A 198 3.61 11.33 24.98
C TRP A 198 3.19 10.95 26.40
N GLU A 199 3.01 9.65 26.65
CA GLU A 199 2.66 9.13 27.97
C GLU A 199 3.70 9.49 29.03
N TYR A 200 4.97 9.34 28.68
CA TYR A 200 6.09 9.73 29.54
C TYR A 200 6.06 11.22 29.89
N HIS A 201 5.76 12.09 28.90
CA HIS A 201 5.62 13.53 29.15
C HIS A 201 4.42 13.88 30.04
N GLU A 202 3.27 13.22 29.87
CA GLU A 202 2.11 13.45 30.74
C GLU A 202 2.37 13.01 32.18
N MET A 203 3.04 11.89 32.39
CA MET A 203 3.43 11.43 33.74
C MET A 203 4.34 12.45 34.43
N HIS A 204 5.40 12.91 33.74
CA HIS A 204 6.32 13.91 34.30
C HIS A 204 5.66 15.27 34.59
N ASN A 205 4.73 15.72 33.74
CA ASN A 205 4.02 16.99 33.96
C ASN A 205 3.02 16.90 35.13
N ASN A 206 2.48 15.72 35.42
CA ASN A 206 1.62 15.50 36.58
C ASN A 206 2.45 15.42 37.87
N ASP A 207 3.63 14.79 37.84
CA ASP A 207 4.53 14.71 39.01
C ASP A 207 5.09 16.09 39.43
N GLN A 208 5.22 17.05 38.51
CA GLN A 208 5.64 18.42 38.83
C GLN A 208 4.51 19.33 39.33
N ASN A 209 3.25 18.94 39.14
CA ASN A 209 2.07 19.68 39.59
C ASN A 209 1.39 19.04 40.82
N SER A 210 2.00 18.01 41.39
CA SER A 210 1.60 17.33 42.63
C SER A 210 2.43 17.81 43.81
#